data_AF-A0A8H7S1M9-F1
#
_entry.id   AF-A0A8H7S1M9-F1
#
_cell.length_a   1.000
_cell.length_b   1.000
_cell.length_c   1.000
_cell.angle_alpha   90.00
_cell.angle_beta   90.00
_cell.angle_gamma   90.00
#
_symmetry.space_group_name_H-M   'P 1'
#
loop_
_entity.id
_entity.type
_entity.pdbx_description
1 polymer ?
#
loop_
_entity_poly.entity_id
_entity_poly.type
_entity_poly.pdbx_seq_one_letter_code
_entity_poly.pdbx_strand_id
1 'polypeptide(L)'
;MGCCMSAEEAKIYEVVLDHNGVARRVPTGQGTHLIYESQFKETRMEQKSDYILPSTLSSLPRPPDTVYQKAPKMTWGPRRVGVSPVTDEKEPLDEKNNG
;
A
#
# COMPACT_ATOMS: atom_id res chain seq x y z
N MET A 1 4.54 -29.80 -1.37
CA MET A 1 4.65 -29.00 -0.13
C MET A 1 3.76 -27.79 -0.32
N GLY A 2 2.58 -27.80 0.30
CA GLY A 2 1.56 -26.77 0.13
C GLY A 2 1.97 -25.45 0.77
N CYS A 3 1.63 -24.34 0.10
CA CYS A 3 1.97 -22.99 0.52
C CYS A 3 1.07 -22.59 1.71
N CYS A 4 1.67 -22.35 2.88
CA CYS A 4 0.98 -21.94 4.10
C CYS A 4 0.63 -20.45 4.02
N MET A 5 -0.40 -20.09 3.26
CA MET A 5 -1.03 -18.78 3.40
C MET A 5 -2.04 -18.88 4.53
N SER A 6 -1.62 -18.54 5.75
CA SER A 6 -2.56 -18.18 6.82
C SER A 6 -3.24 -16.89 6.39
N ALA A 7 -4.31 -17.01 5.59
CA ALA A 7 -5.20 -15.91 5.28
C ALA A 7 -5.95 -15.56 6.57
N GLU A 8 -5.32 -14.75 7.41
CA GLU A 8 -6.01 -14.13 8.51
C GLU A 8 -7.01 -13.14 7.92
N GLU A 9 -8.29 -13.46 8.02
CA GLU A 9 -9.38 -12.65 7.48
C GLU A 9 -9.55 -11.39 8.35
N ALA A 10 -9.01 -10.27 7.86
CA ALA A 10 -9.32 -8.96 8.42
C ALA A 10 -10.80 -8.64 8.17
N LYS A 11 -11.49 -8.11 9.18
CA LYS A 11 -12.86 -7.59 9.01
C LYS A 11 -12.79 -6.24 8.31
N ILE A 12 -13.58 -6.06 7.27
CA ILE A 12 -13.60 -4.85 6.46
C ILE A 12 -14.96 -4.17 6.65
N TYR A 13 -14.94 -2.89 7.02
CA TYR A 13 -16.15 -2.07 7.11
C TYR A 13 -16.10 -0.94 6.10
N GLU A 14 -17.21 -0.74 5.40
CA GLU A 14 -17.42 0.45 4.59
C GLU A 14 -18.01 1.57 5.43
N VAL A 15 -17.42 2.77 5.30
CA VAL A 15 -17.84 3.95 6.05
C VAL A 15 -17.88 5.21 5.19
N VAL A 16 -18.63 6.20 5.66
CA VAL A 16 -18.61 7.58 5.19
C VAL A 16 -18.21 8.47 6.36
N LEU A 17 -17.35 9.46 6.11
CA LEU A 17 -16.97 10.47 7.11
C LEU A 17 -17.98 11.61 7.07
N ASP A 18 -18.46 12.03 8.25
CA ASP A 18 -19.30 13.22 8.37
C ASP A 18 -18.46 14.52 8.41
N HIS A 19 -19.12 15.67 8.56
CA HIS A 19 -18.49 16.99 8.60
C HIS A 19 -17.51 17.19 9.78
N ASN A 20 -17.64 16.37 10.83
CA ASN A 20 -16.75 16.38 11.98
C ASN A 20 -15.63 15.32 11.86
N GLY A 21 -15.58 14.60 10.73
CA GLY A 21 -14.63 13.51 10.49
C GLY A 21 -15.02 12.19 11.18
N VAL A 22 -16.25 12.05 11.67
CA VAL A 22 -16.69 10.81 12.33
C VAL A 22 -17.10 9.78 11.28
N ALA A 23 -16.51 8.59 11.36
CA ALA A 23 -16.83 7.47 10.48
C ALA A 23 -18.15 6.80 10.86
N ARG A 24 -19.08 6.73 9.91
CA ARG A 24 -20.35 6.01 10.03
C ARG A 24 -20.38 4.83 9.09
N ARG A 25 -20.71 3.64 9.63
CA ARG A 25 -20.87 2.42 8.83
C ARG A 25 -22.04 2.55 7.86
N VAL A 26 -21.82 2.06 6.65
CA VAL A 26 -22.82 2.02 5.58
C VAL A 26 -22.82 0.65 4.89
N PRO A 27 -23.86 0.31 4.13
CA PRO A 27 -23.87 -0.89 3.30
C PRO A 27 -22.71 -0.93 2.31
N THR A 28 -22.31 -2.14 1.93
CA THR A 28 -21.28 -2.38 0.92
C THR A 28 -21.62 -1.70 -0.41
N GLY A 29 -20.64 -1.03 -1.02
CA GLY A 29 -20.78 -0.23 -2.24
C GLY A 29 -21.17 1.23 -2.02
N GLN A 30 -21.53 1.65 -0.80
CA GLN A 30 -21.94 3.03 -0.51
C GLN A 30 -20.89 3.82 0.28
N GLY A 31 -19.88 3.15 0.85
CA GLY A 31 -18.84 3.81 1.63
C GLY A 31 -17.78 4.46 0.76
N THR A 32 -17.27 5.60 1.21
CA THR A 32 -16.11 6.28 0.60
C THR A 32 -14.78 5.83 1.19
N HIS A 33 -14.81 5.17 2.36
CA HIS A 33 -13.62 4.67 3.04
C HIS A 33 -13.83 3.22 3.51
N LEU A 34 -12.71 2.51 3.66
CA LEU A 34 -12.62 1.15 4.16
C LEU A 34 -11.83 1.15 5.46
N ILE A 35 -12.39 0.56 6.52
CA ILE A 35 -11.68 0.29 7.77
C ILE A 35 -11.34 -1.19 7.83
N TYR A 36 -10.07 -1.51 7.98
CA TYR A 36 -9.57 -2.86 8.15
C TYR A 36 -9.25 -3.10 9.63
N GLU A 37 -10.00 -4.01 10.23
CA GLU A 37 -9.82 -4.46 11.61
C GLU A 37 -9.20 -5.86 11.61
N SER A 38 -8.03 -6.00 12.22
CA SER A 38 -7.32 -7.27 12.45
C SER A 38 -6.95 -7.36 13.93
N GLN A 39 -6.83 -8.59 14.46
CA GLN A 39 -6.51 -8.80 15.86
C GLN A 39 -5.03 -8.54 16.18
N PHE A 40 -4.14 -8.75 15.20
CA PHE A 40 -2.69 -8.66 15.40
C PHE A 40 -2.04 -7.48 14.68
N LYS A 41 -2.84 -6.66 13.98
CA LYS A 41 -2.37 -5.48 13.27
C LYS A 41 -3.17 -4.26 13.66
N GLU A 42 -2.53 -3.11 13.48
CA GLU A 42 -3.15 -1.81 13.68
C GLU A 42 -4.39 -1.66 12.79
N THR A 43 -5.44 -1.05 13.34
CA THR A 43 -6.62 -0.71 12.54
C THR A 43 -6.24 0.40 11.58
N ARG A 44 -6.42 0.16 10.28
CA ARG A 44 -6.09 1.12 9.22
C ARG A 44 -7.34 1.52 8.45
N MET A 45 -7.35 2.77 7.98
CA MET A 45 -8.39 3.30 7.11
C MET A 45 -7.80 3.63 5.74
N GLU A 46 -8.44 3.20 4.67
CA GLU A 46 -8.08 3.54 3.30
C GLU A 46 -9.27 4.25 2.64
N GLN A 47 -9.01 5.37 1.97
CA GLN A 47 -10.02 6.01 1.13
C GLN A 47 -10.20 5.18 -0.14
N LYS A 48 -11.45 4.86 -0.49
CA LYS A 48 -11.73 4.28 -1.80
C LYS A 48 -11.37 5.30 -2.85
N SER A 49 -10.47 4.90 -3.74
CA SER A 49 -10.23 5.69 -4.92
C SER A 49 -11.40 5.53 -5.88
N ASP A 50 -12.13 6.62 -6.11
CA ASP A 50 -13.02 6.76 -7.27
C ASP A 50 -12.20 6.95 -8.55
N TYR A 51 -10.99 6.39 -8.64
CA TYR A 51 -10.24 6.34 -9.88
C TYR A 51 -11.02 5.40 -10.82
N ILE A 52 -12.02 5.96 -11.47
CA ILE A 52 -12.41 5.59 -12.82
C ILE A 52 -11.10 5.76 -13.59
N LEU A 53 -10.34 4.66 -13.74
CA LEU A 53 -9.26 4.63 -14.70
C LEU A 53 -9.85 5.20 -15.97
N PRO A 54 -9.29 6.29 -16.53
CA PRO A 54 -9.85 6.85 -17.73
C PRO A 54 -9.93 5.70 -18.73
N SER A 55 -11.09 5.53 -19.37
CA SER A 55 -11.36 4.42 -20.30
C SER A 55 -10.30 4.28 -21.41
N THR A 56 -9.43 5.29 -21.56
CA THR A 56 -8.23 5.30 -22.37
C THR A 56 -7.19 4.23 -21.99
N LEU A 57 -7.10 3.82 -20.73
CA LEU A 57 -6.22 2.72 -20.31
C LEU A 57 -6.81 1.35 -20.65
N SER A 58 -8.15 1.24 -20.65
CA SER A 58 -8.86 0.03 -21.09
C SER A 58 -8.78 -0.18 -22.60
N SER A 59 -8.56 0.89 -23.37
CA SER A 59 -8.38 0.85 -24.83
C SER A 59 -6.93 0.63 -25.28
N LEU A 60 -5.98 0.44 -24.37
CA LEU A 60 -4.62 0.12 -24.76
C LEU A 60 -4.62 -1.25 -25.45
N PRO A 61 -4.09 -1.36 -26.68
CA PRO A 61 -4.03 -2.63 -27.37
C PRO A 61 -3.20 -3.59 -26.53
N ARG A 62 -3.78 -4.76 -26.24
CA ARG A 62 -3.05 -5.85 -25.60
C ARG A 62 -1.81 -6.13 -26.47
N PRO A 63 -0.59 -6.11 -25.92
CA PRO A 63 0.58 -6.46 -26.69
C PRO A 63 0.38 -7.89 -27.24
N PRO A 64 0.75 -8.16 -28.50
CA PRO A 64 0.61 -9.50 -29.05
C PRO A 64 1.32 -10.51 -28.14
N ASP A 65 0.73 -11.68 -27.94
CA ASP A 65 1.26 -12.72 -27.04
C ASP A 65 2.70 -13.17 -27.44
N THR A 66 3.16 -12.78 -28.63
CA THR A 66 4.50 -13.03 -29.17
C THR A 66 5.55 -11.98 -28.82
N VAL A 67 5.21 -10.86 -28.15
CA VAL A 67 6.21 -9.81 -27.85
C VAL A 67 7.24 -10.29 -26.82
N TYR A 68 6.84 -11.17 -25.91
CA TYR A 68 7.72 -11.75 -24.89
C TYR A 68 7.83 -13.27 -25.06
N GLN A 69 8.41 -13.73 -26.17
CA GLN A 69 8.75 -15.15 -26.35
C GLN A 69 9.77 -15.66 -25.32
N LYS A 70 10.51 -14.75 -24.69
CA LYS A 70 11.54 -15.08 -23.71
C LYS A 70 11.59 -14.01 -22.64
N ALA A 71 11.56 -14.44 -21.38
CA ALA A 71 11.83 -13.55 -20.26
C ALA A 71 13.23 -12.92 -20.45
N PRO A 72 13.38 -11.60 -20.24
CA PRO A 72 14.69 -10.96 -20.24
C PRO A 72 15.63 -11.68 -19.29
N LYS A 73 16.87 -11.93 -19.72
CA LYS A 73 17.88 -12.46 -18.81
C LYS A 73 18.20 -11.39 -17.78
N MET A 74 17.85 -11.65 -16.52
CA MET A 74 18.17 -10.77 -15.42
C MET A 74 19.68 -10.82 -15.18
N THR A 75 20.41 -9.81 -15.66
CA THR A 75 21.82 -9.62 -15.33
C THR A 75 21.90 -8.84 -14.03
N TRP A 76 22.13 -9.54 -12.92
CA TRP A 76 22.65 -8.87 -11.73
C TRP A 76 24.03 -8.33 -12.09
N GLY A 77 24.15 -7.00 -12.20
CA GLY A 77 25.46 -6.37 -12.25
C GLY A 77 26.26 -6.83 -11.02
N PRO A 78 27.60 -6.89 -11.10
CA PRO A 78 28.41 -7.17 -9.92
C PRO A 78 27.99 -6.18 -8.81
N ARG A 79 27.65 -6.71 -7.64
CA ARG A 79 27.39 -5.88 -6.46
C ARG A 79 28.62 -4.97 -6.30
N ARG A 80 28.45 -3.67 -6.52
CA ARG A 80 29.44 -2.71 -6.03
C ARG A 80 29.38 -2.83 -4.51
N VAL A 81 30.36 -3.51 -3.94
CA VAL A 81 30.65 -3.45 -2.50
C VAL A 81 31.09 -2.01 -2.24
N GLY A 82 30.16 -1.14 -1.90
CA GLY A 82 30.47 0.28 -1.82
C GLY A 82 29.28 1.21 -1.68
N VAL A 83 28.23 0.78 -1.00
CA VAL A 83 27.27 1.73 -0.42
C VAL A 83 27.20 1.38 1.06
N SER A 84 27.94 2.12 1.88
CA SER A 84 27.76 2.10 3.32
C SER A 84 26.32 2.50 3.63
N PRO A 85 25.65 1.86 4.60
CA PRO A 85 24.35 2.34 5.05
C PRO A 85 24.50 3.80 5.52
N VAL A 86 23.56 4.65 5.14
CA VAL A 86 23.41 5.97 5.75
C VAL A 86 23.04 5.72 7.21
N THR A 87 23.99 5.90 8.12
CA THR A 87 23.69 6.13 9.52
C THR A 87 23.07 7.52 9.62
N ASP A 88 21.75 7.54 9.79
CA ASP A 88 21.01 8.73 10.19
C ASP A 88 21.40 9.04 11.64
N GLU A 89 22.53 9.70 11.84
CA GLU A 89 22.89 10.27 13.14
C GLU A 89 22.01 11.50 13.36
N LYS A 90 20.77 11.25 13.76
CA LYS A 90 19.91 12.29 14.31
C LYS A 90 20.42 12.61 15.71
N GLU A 91 21.31 13.60 15.81
CA GLU A 91 21.67 14.20 17.10
C GLU A 91 20.37 14.63 17.82
N PRO A 92 20.14 14.20 19.07
CA PRO A 92 19.09 14.79 19.89
C PRO A 92 19.53 16.20 20.31
N LEU A 93 18.77 17.20 19.84
CA LEU A 93 18.77 18.55 20.40
C LEU A 93 18.34 18.47 21.86
N ASP A 94 19.31 18.41 22.78
CA ASP A 94 19.08 18.72 24.18
C ASP A 94 19.03 20.25 24.34
N GLU A 95 17.83 20.80 24.16
CA GLU A 95 17.48 22.16 24.54
C GLU A 95 17.53 22.29 26.07
N LYS A 96 18.70 22.65 26.60
CA LYS A 96 18.88 22.92 28.03
C LYS A 96 18.44 24.36 28.35
N ASN A 97 17.13 24.54 28.50
CA ASN A 97 16.58 25.64 29.31
C ASN A 97 16.90 25.36 30.78
N ASN A 98 17.56 26.30 31.46
CA ASN A 98 17.33 26.62 32.88
C ASN A 98 18.24 27.76 33.36
N GLY A 99 17.62 28.81 33.89
CA GLY A 99 18.19 29.68 34.94
C GLY A 99 18.59 31.07 34.49
#